data_AF-A0A0W8G6X8-F1
#
_entry.id   AF-A0A0W8G6X8-F1
#
_cell.length_a   1.000
_cell.length_b   1.000
_cell.length_c   1.000
_cell.angle_alpha   90.00
_cell.angle_beta   90.00
_cell.angle_gamma   90.00
#
_symmetry.space_group_name_H-M   'P 1'
#
loop_
_entity.id
_entity.type
_entity.pdbx_description
1 polymer ?
#
loop_
_entity_poly.entity_id
_entity_poly.type
_entity_poly.pdbx_seq_one_letter_code
_entity_poly.pdbx_strand_id
1 'polypeptide(L)'
;MKRIFVAAVFIGCCGAMMDLAMDVAASIEEVARSLPGAGRRQLLGAGLRVGRAVVGTMTTTLLFAYSGGYIALLMMFMAQGVPLTNLFNLIYVAAEVLNTLVGSFGLVTVAPFTALVGAFLFGAPGAAAREKGRAPA
;
A
#
# COMPACT_ATOMS: atom_id res chain seq x y z
N MET A 1 -20.66 -2.76 18.40
CA MET A 1 -20.57 -2.95 16.93
C MET A 1 -19.45 -2.14 16.27
N LYS A 2 -19.35 -0.81 16.47
CA LYS A 2 -18.30 0.04 15.84
C LYS A 2 -16.86 -0.50 15.97
N ARG A 3 -16.49 -1.05 17.12
CA ARG A 3 -15.15 -1.65 17.34
C ARG A 3 -14.88 -2.91 16.51
N ILE A 4 -15.90 -3.73 16.28
CA ILE A 4 -15.78 -4.97 15.50
C ILE A 4 -15.65 -4.63 14.01
N PHE A 5 -16.41 -3.63 13.56
CA PHE A 5 -16.30 -3.10 12.20
C PHE A 5 -14.89 -2.57 11.93
N VAL A 6 -14.35 -1.72 12.82
CA VAL A 6 -12.98 -1.21 12.71
C VAL A 6 -11.97 -2.37 12.73
N ALA A 7 -12.14 -3.37 13.60
CA ALA A 7 -11.24 -4.53 13.65
C ALA A 7 -11.26 -5.36 12.34
N ALA A 8 -12.44 -5.62 11.76
CA ALA A 8 -12.58 -6.35 10.51
C ALA A 8 -11.88 -5.62 9.34
N VAL A 9 -12.01 -4.30 9.31
CA VAL A 9 -11.33 -3.44 8.34
C VAL A 9 -9.81 -3.52 8.51
N PHE A 10 -9.31 -3.37 9.74
CA PHE A 10 -7.86 -3.49 9.99
C PHE A 10 -7.34 -4.85 9.52
N ILE A 11 -8.06 -5.95 9.80
CA ILE A 11 -7.69 -7.28 9.33
C ILE A 11 -7.64 -7.35 7.79
N GLY A 12 -8.65 -6.80 7.10
CA GLY A 12 -8.67 -6.75 5.64
C GLY A 12 -7.52 -5.93 5.04
N CYS A 13 -7.26 -4.74 5.59
CA CYS A 13 -6.17 -3.86 5.14
C CYS A 13 -4.79 -4.43 5.43
N CYS A 14 -4.60 -5.13 6.56
CA CYS A 14 -3.32 -5.72 6.93
C CYS A 14 -2.81 -6.72 5.88
N GLY A 15 -3.69 -7.47 5.23
CA GLY A 15 -3.31 -8.41 4.17
C GLY A 15 -2.62 -7.71 3.00
N ALA A 16 -3.25 -6.68 2.43
CA ALA A 16 -2.69 -5.91 1.33
C ALA A 16 -1.41 -5.14 1.74
N MET A 17 -1.34 -4.66 2.98
CA MET A 17 -0.13 -4.01 3.50
C MET A 17 1.05 -4.99 3.63
N MET A 18 0.79 -6.22 4.08
CA MET A 18 1.81 -7.25 4.24
C MET A 18 2.37 -7.69 2.89
N ASP A 19 1.50 -7.87 1.90
CA ASP A 19 1.87 -8.23 0.53
C ASP A 19 2.79 -7.15 -0.07
N LEU A 20 2.40 -5.86 0.05
CA LEU A 20 3.23 -4.74 -0.41
C LEU A 20 4.58 -4.67 0.31
N ALA A 21 4.59 -4.88 1.62
CA ALA A 21 5.82 -4.85 2.40
C ALA A 21 6.77 -5.99 1.99
N MET A 22 6.22 -7.18 1.72
CA MET A 22 7.00 -8.33 1.25
C MET A 22 7.64 -8.05 -0.11
N ASP A 23 6.88 -7.51 -1.07
CA ASP A 23 7.39 -7.17 -2.40
C ASP A 23 8.54 -6.13 -2.35
N VAL A 24 8.35 -5.08 -1.55
CA VAL A 24 9.38 -4.04 -1.37
C VAL A 24 10.62 -4.61 -0.67
N ALA A 25 10.44 -5.42 0.37
CA ALA A 25 11.54 -6.03 1.10
C ALA A 25 12.34 -7.01 0.23
N ALA A 26 11.65 -7.89 -0.51
CA ALA A 26 12.26 -8.84 -1.43
C ALA A 26 13.06 -8.12 -2.52
N SER A 27 12.51 -7.04 -3.09
CA SER A 27 13.22 -6.22 -4.08
C SER A 27 14.51 -5.61 -3.51
N ILE A 28 14.48 -5.09 -2.28
CA ILE A 28 15.66 -4.51 -1.63
C ILE A 28 16.71 -5.58 -1.35
N GLU A 29 16.28 -6.75 -0.86
CA GLU A 29 17.16 -7.87 -0.60
C GLU A 29 17.84 -8.37 -1.89
N GLU A 30 17.07 -8.51 -2.97
CA GLU A 30 17.58 -8.94 -4.27
C GLU A 30 18.63 -7.96 -4.83
N VAL A 31 18.38 -6.66 -4.70
CA VAL A 31 19.33 -5.61 -5.12
C VAL A 31 20.58 -5.60 -4.22
N ALA A 32 20.42 -5.80 -2.91
CA ALA A 32 21.53 -5.87 -1.96
C ALA A 32 22.42 -7.11 -2.20
N ARG A 33 21.83 -8.25 -2.55
CA ARG A 33 22.55 -9.48 -2.90
C ARG A 33 23.24 -9.38 -4.26
N SER A 34 22.59 -8.73 -5.24
CA SER A 34 23.12 -8.59 -6.59
C SER A 34 24.24 -7.55 -6.70
N LEU A 35 24.19 -6.47 -5.91
CA LEU A 35 25.23 -5.45 -5.81
C LEU A 35 25.78 -5.38 -4.37
N PRO A 36 26.75 -6.23 -4.00
CA PRO A 36 27.45 -6.16 -2.71
C PRO A 36 28.31 -4.89 -2.66
N GLY A 37 27.69 -3.78 -2.26
CA GLY A 37 28.25 -2.43 -2.33
C GLY A 37 27.23 -1.35 -2.72
N ALA A 38 25.95 -1.70 -2.93
CA ALA A 38 24.90 -0.73 -3.18
C ALA A 38 24.77 0.27 -2.00
N GLY A 39 24.74 1.55 -2.34
CA GLY A 39 24.52 2.61 -1.35
C GLY A 39 23.09 2.60 -0.81
N ARG A 40 22.89 3.09 0.42
CA ARG A 40 21.56 3.26 1.05
C ARG A 40 20.54 3.94 0.13
N ARG A 41 20.97 4.94 -0.64
CA ARG A 41 20.12 5.65 -1.62
C ARG A 41 19.70 4.78 -2.80
N GLN A 42 20.59 3.89 -3.25
CA GLN A 42 20.31 2.99 -4.37
C GLN A 42 19.31 1.90 -3.97
N LEU A 43 19.46 1.34 -2.76
CA LEU A 43 18.51 0.39 -2.18
C LEU A 43 17.13 1.03 -1.96
N LEU A 44 17.10 2.24 -1.40
CA LEU A 44 15.87 3.01 -1.23
C LEU A 44 15.17 3.26 -2.58
N GLY A 45 15.91 3.71 -3.59
CA GLY A 45 15.37 3.97 -4.92
C GLY A 45 14.85 2.72 -5.62
N ALA A 46 15.47 1.55 -5.40
CA ALA A 46 14.97 0.29 -5.92
C ALA A 46 13.65 -0.13 -5.25
N GLY A 47 13.61 -0.13 -3.91
CA GLY A 47 12.40 -0.45 -3.16
C GLY A 47 11.24 0.50 -3.47
N LEU A 48 11.51 1.80 -3.63
CA LEU A 48 10.49 2.79 -4.01
C LEU A 48 9.97 2.60 -5.44
N ARG A 49 10.82 2.21 -6.40
CA ARG A 49 10.40 1.95 -7.79
C ARG A 49 9.45 0.75 -7.86
N VAL A 50 9.80 -0.34 -7.19
CA VAL A 50 8.94 -1.53 -7.11
C VAL A 50 7.68 -1.24 -6.32
N GLY A 51 7.82 -0.64 -5.13
CA GLY A 51 6.69 -0.24 -4.31
C GLY A 51 5.69 0.63 -5.07
N ARG A 52 6.15 1.60 -5.87
CA ARG A 52 5.25 2.42 -6.69
C ARG A 52 4.50 1.61 -7.77
N ALA A 53 5.16 0.62 -8.38
CA ALA A 53 4.53 -0.23 -9.38
C ALA A 53 3.46 -1.14 -8.75
N VAL A 54 3.79 -1.77 -7.61
CA VAL A 54 2.92 -2.69 -6.88
C VAL A 54 1.75 -1.96 -6.21
N VAL A 55 1.97 -0.77 -5.64
CA VAL A 55 0.90 0.05 -5.05
C VAL A 55 -0.21 0.33 -6.06
N GLY A 56 0.13 0.59 -7.33
CA GLY A 56 -0.86 0.85 -8.37
C GLY A 56 -1.77 -0.35 -8.64
N THR A 57 -1.19 -1.55 -8.75
CA THR A 57 -1.94 -2.79 -8.98
C THR A 57 -2.75 -3.21 -7.75
N MET A 58 -2.22 -3.02 -6.54
CA MET A 58 -2.94 -3.33 -5.30
C MET A 58 -4.10 -2.38 -5.04
N THR A 59 -3.93 -1.08 -5.34
CA THR A 59 -4.99 -0.10 -5.17
C THR A 59 -6.19 -0.43 -6.07
N THR A 60 -5.95 -0.84 -7.32
CA THR A 60 -7.05 -1.26 -8.20
C THR A 60 -7.73 -2.55 -7.72
N THR A 61 -6.97 -3.51 -7.20
CA THR A 61 -7.53 -4.73 -6.59
C THR A 61 -8.40 -4.39 -5.38
N LEU A 62 -7.95 -3.51 -4.48
CA LEU A 62 -8.74 -3.06 -3.33
C LEU A 62 -9.98 -2.30 -3.77
N LEU A 63 -9.87 -1.41 -4.76
CA LEU A 63 -11.02 -0.70 -5.32
C LEU A 63 -12.09 -1.67 -5.80
N PHE A 64 -11.72 -2.71 -6.54
CA PHE A 64 -12.68 -3.72 -6.99
C PHE A 64 -13.20 -4.60 -5.86
N ALA A 65 -12.36 -4.99 -4.90
CA ALA A 65 -12.78 -5.79 -3.75
C ALA A 65 -13.84 -5.04 -2.91
N TYR A 66 -13.59 -3.77 -2.60
CA TYR A 66 -14.55 -2.94 -1.89
C TYR A 66 -15.79 -2.66 -2.75
N SER A 67 -15.64 -2.23 -4.01
CA SER A 67 -16.79 -1.97 -4.89
C SER A 67 -17.70 -3.20 -5.02
N GLY A 68 -17.12 -4.39 -5.21
CA GLY A 68 -17.85 -5.65 -5.30
C GLY A 68 -18.56 -6.03 -4.00
N GLY A 69 -17.91 -5.84 -2.85
CA GLY A 69 -18.51 -6.07 -1.53
C GLY A 69 -19.75 -5.21 -1.27
N TYR A 70 -19.80 -4.00 -1.83
CA TYR A 70 -20.93 -3.08 -1.65
C TYR A 70 -22.10 -3.32 -2.60
N ILE A 71 -21.92 -4.01 -3.73
CA ILE A 71 -23.01 -4.29 -4.68
C ILE A 71 -24.19 -4.98 -3.97
N ALA A 72 -23.92 -5.95 -3.09
CA ALA A 72 -24.97 -6.66 -2.34
C ALA A 72 -25.76 -5.73 -1.42
N LEU A 73 -25.07 -4.79 -0.75
CA LEU A 73 -25.67 -3.82 0.15
C LEU A 73 -26.49 -2.77 -0.63
N LEU A 74 -26.01 -2.34 -1.80
CA LEU A 74 -26.76 -1.48 -2.73
C LEU A 74 -28.03 -2.20 -3.23
N MET A 75 -27.92 -3.46 -3.64
CA MET A 75 -29.07 -4.29 -4.06
C MET A 75 -30.10 -4.45 -2.93
N MET A 76 -29.67 -4.65 -1.69
CA MET A 76 -30.55 -4.74 -0.53
C MET A 76 -31.36 -3.45 -0.33
N PHE A 77 -30.73 -2.28 -0.44
CA PHE A 77 -31.44 -1.02 -0.29
C PHE A 77 -32.38 -0.69 -1.46
N MET A 78 -32.01 -1.09 -2.68
CA MET A 78 -32.92 -1.03 -3.83
C MET A 78 -34.16 -1.90 -3.60
N ALA A 79 -34.00 -3.09 -3.03
CA ALA A 79 -35.13 -3.97 -2.68
C ALA A 79 -36.03 -3.40 -1.57
N GLN A 80 -35.49 -2.56 -0.68
CA GLN A 80 -36.24 -1.86 0.37
C GLN A 80 -36.93 -0.56 -0.12
N GLY A 81 -36.75 -0.18 -1.39
CA GLY A 81 -37.39 1.01 -1.98
C GLY A 81 -36.77 2.35 -1.57
N VAL A 82 -35.54 2.36 -1.02
CA VAL A 82 -34.84 3.59 -0.64
C VAL A 82 -34.29 4.29 -1.89
N PRO A 83 -34.62 5.56 -2.16
CA PRO A 83 -34.08 6.26 -3.33
C PRO A 83 -32.55 6.39 -3.24
N LEU A 84 -31.85 6.11 -4.36
CA LEU A 84 -30.39 6.14 -4.45
C LEU A 84 -29.77 7.48 -4.00
N THR A 85 -30.49 8.59 -4.12
CA THR A 85 -30.04 9.91 -3.65
C THR A 85 -29.92 9.98 -2.14
N ASN A 86 -30.79 9.28 -1.41
CA ASN A 86 -30.74 9.20 0.05
C ASN A 86 -29.71 8.16 0.53
N LEU A 87 -29.38 7.20 -0.32
CA LEU A 87 -28.40 6.15 -0.06
C LEU A 87 -26.98 6.70 0.11
N PHE A 88 -26.56 7.63 -0.75
CA PHE A 88 -25.26 8.31 -0.63
C PHE A 88 -25.15 9.17 0.63
N ASN A 89 -26.28 9.65 1.17
CA ASN A 89 -26.32 10.47 2.37
C ASN A 89 -26.35 9.63 3.67
N LEU A 90 -26.43 8.30 3.57
CA LEU A 90 -26.38 7.44 4.74
C LEU A 90 -24.96 7.36 5.30
N ILE A 91 -24.85 7.46 6.62
CA ILE A 91 -23.60 7.32 7.38
C ILE A 91 -22.85 6.04 6.99
N TYR A 92 -23.55 4.96 6.64
CA TYR A 92 -22.93 3.69 6.24
C TYR A 92 -22.11 3.79 4.96
N VAL A 93 -22.61 4.48 3.93
CA VAL A 93 -21.90 4.65 2.65
C VAL A 93 -20.75 5.65 2.82
N ALA A 94 -21.01 6.76 3.52
CA ALA A 94 -19.99 7.79 3.76
C ALA A 94 -18.81 7.29 4.61
N ALA A 95 -19.09 6.54 5.69
CA ALA A 95 -18.05 5.97 6.55
C ALA A 95 -17.15 5.00 5.77
N GLU A 96 -17.72 4.29 4.82
CA GLU A 96 -17.03 3.26 4.06
C GLU A 96 -16.16 3.79 2.93
N VAL A 97 -16.65 4.82 2.24
CA VAL A 97 -15.84 5.57 1.26
C VAL A 97 -14.64 6.19 1.97
N LEU A 98 -14.87 6.83 3.13
CA LEU A 98 -13.80 7.39 3.95
C LEU A 98 -12.80 6.31 4.36
N ASN A 99 -13.30 5.13 4.75
CA ASN A 99 -12.47 4.01 5.16
C ASN A 99 -11.62 3.44 4.01
N THR A 100 -12.20 3.29 2.82
CA THR A 100 -11.49 2.85 1.61
C THR A 100 -10.38 3.84 1.24
N LEU A 101 -10.66 5.14 1.33
CA LEU A 101 -9.66 6.18 1.12
C LEU A 101 -8.55 6.09 2.16
N VAL A 102 -8.88 6.05 3.45
CA VAL A 102 -7.89 5.96 4.54
C VAL A 102 -7.05 4.68 4.43
N GLY A 103 -7.66 3.54 4.11
CA GLY A 103 -6.96 2.28 3.87
C GLY A 103 -5.99 2.34 2.69
N SER A 104 -6.40 2.98 1.59
CA SER A 104 -5.55 3.19 0.41
C SER A 104 -4.39 4.13 0.72
N PHE A 105 -4.63 5.23 1.45
CA PHE A 105 -3.57 6.12 1.92
C PHE A 105 -2.58 5.39 2.84
N GLY A 106 -3.09 4.57 3.76
CA GLY A 106 -2.27 3.72 4.63
C GLY A 106 -1.36 2.79 3.82
N LEU A 107 -1.89 2.15 2.78
CA LEU A 107 -1.12 1.30 1.88
C LEU A 107 -0.02 2.07 1.13
N VAL A 108 -0.32 3.26 0.59
CA VAL A 108 0.67 4.10 -0.10
C VAL A 108 1.82 4.48 0.85
N THR A 109 1.54 4.72 2.13
CA THR A 109 2.58 5.02 3.13
C THR A 109 3.44 3.83 3.53
N VAL A 110 2.99 2.59 3.33
CA VAL A 110 3.79 1.39 3.66
C VAL A 110 5.00 1.24 2.74
N ALA A 111 4.84 1.46 1.43
CA ALA A 111 5.94 1.36 0.46
C ALA A 111 7.19 2.20 0.84
N PRO A 112 7.09 3.52 1.11
CA PRO A 112 8.26 4.30 1.50
C PRO A 112 8.79 3.95 2.88
N PHE A 113 7.92 3.54 3.82
CA PHE A 113 8.33 3.14 5.16
C PHE A 113 9.16 1.86 5.12
N THR A 114 8.68 0.82 4.44
CA THR A 114 9.42 -0.44 4.26
C THR A 114 10.70 -0.23 3.47
N ALA A 115 10.69 0.64 2.46
CA ALA A 115 11.89 0.96 1.71
C ALA A 115 12.96 1.65 2.57
N LEU A 116 12.55 2.57 3.45
CA LEU A 116 13.45 3.25 4.37
C LEU A 116 14.11 2.27 5.36
N VAL A 117 13.29 1.40 5.96
CA VAL A 117 13.76 0.39 6.93
C VAL A 117 14.69 -0.61 6.25
N GLY A 118 14.32 -1.14 5.08
CA GLY A 118 15.14 -2.06 4.30
C GLY A 118 16.47 -1.44 3.88
N ALA A 119 16.46 -0.20 3.39
CA ALA A 119 17.69 0.50 3.02
C ALA A 119 18.60 0.74 4.23
N PHE A 120 18.05 0.99 5.42
CA PHE A 120 18.85 1.17 6.64
C PHE A 120 19.47 -0.15 7.12
N LEU A 121 18.72 -1.24 7.04
CA LEU A 121 19.12 -2.57 7.51
C LEU A 121 20.16 -3.23 6.60
N PHE A 122 19.98 -3.13 5.27
CA PHE A 122 20.87 -3.74 4.27
C PHE A 122 21.96 -2.78 3.76
N GLY A 123 21.81 -1.47 3.96
CA GLY A 123 22.76 -0.49 3.46
C GLY A 123 24.00 -0.37 4.35
N ALA A 124 25.14 -0.86 3.85
CA ALA A 124 26.43 -0.79 4.52
C ALA A 124 26.91 0.67 4.76
N PRO A 125 27.57 0.99 5.90
CA PRO A 125 27.96 2.36 6.27
C PRO A 125 28.97 3.10 5.35
N GLY A 126 29.48 2.50 4.26
CA GLY A 126 30.59 3.05 3.47
C GLY A 126 30.36 3.23 1.96
N ALA A 127 29.24 2.78 1.40
CA ALA A 127 29.06 2.71 -0.05
C ALA A 127 28.72 4.06 -0.73
N ALA A 128 28.13 5.01 0.02
CA ALA A 128 27.75 6.32 -0.52
C ALA A 128 28.97 7.19 -0.94
N ALA A 129 30.17 6.88 -0.44
CA ALA A 129 31.39 7.59 -0.78
C ALA A 129 31.95 7.21 -2.17
N ARG A 130 31.59 6.04 -2.74
CA ARG A 130 32.11 5.57 -4.04
C ARG A 130 31.32 6.06 -5.25
N GLU A 131 30.09 6.54 -5.04
CA GLU A 131 29.17 6.98 -6.10
C GLU A 131 29.59 8.33 -6.73
N LYS A 132 30.24 9.21 -5.96
CA LYS A 132 30.70 10.52 -6.45
C LYS A 132 31.87 10.45 -7.44
N GLY A 133 32.49 9.27 -7.62
CA GLY A 133 33.63 9.05 -8.52
C GLY A 133 33.31 8.37 -9.85
N ARG A 134 32.03 8.05 -10.14
CA ARG A 134 31.61 7.36 -11.38
C ARG A 134 30.55 8.15 -12.16
N ALA A 135 30.72 9.47 -12.26
CA ALA A 135 30.04 10.24 -13.30
C ALA A 135 30.80 10.00 -14.64
N PRO A 136 30.15 9.56 -15.72
CA PRO A 136 30.83 9.37 -17.01
C PRO A 136 31.25 10.73 -17.59
N ALA A 137 32.52 10.81 -17.99
CA ALA A 137 33.09 11.86 -18.83
C ALA A 137 32.67 11.67 -20.30
#